data_AF-A0A479ZWM9-F1
#
_entry.id   AF-A0A479ZWM9-F1
#
_cell.length_a   1.000
_cell.length_b   1.000
_cell.length_c   1.000
_cell.angle_alpha   90.00
_cell.angle_beta   90.00
_cell.angle_gamma   90.00
#
_symmetry.space_group_name_H-M   'P 1'
#
loop_
_entity.id
_entity.type
_entity.pdbx_description
1 polymer ?
#
loop_
_entity_poly.entity_id
_entity_poly.type
_entity_poly.pdbx_seq_one_letter_code
_entity_poly.pdbx_strand_id
1 'polypeptide(L)' 'MPNKIRELKKMLKKAGFTERPGKGSHTNWTHP' A
#
# COMPACT_ATOMS: atom_id res chain seq x y z
N MET A 1 -17.04 5.95 6.34
CA MET A 1 -16.65 4.52 6.24
C MET A 1 -15.21 4.47 5.77
N PRO A 2 -14.26 3.96 6.57
CA PRO A 2 -12.88 3.85 6.12
C PRO A 2 -12.79 2.87 4.94
N ASN A 3 -11.98 3.22 3.94
CA ASN A 3 -11.77 2.36 2.77
C ASN A 3 -11.17 1.01 3.19
N LYS A 4 -11.57 -0.07 2.51
CA LYS A 4 -10.94 -1.38 2.70
C LYS A 4 -9.45 -1.27 2.36
N ILE A 5 -8.59 -1.92 3.16
CA ILE A 5 -7.13 -1.93 2.97
C ILE A 5 -6.75 -2.34 1.54
N ARG A 6 -7.48 -3.29 0.94
CA ARG A 6 -7.25 -3.70 -0.46
C ARG A 6 -7.43 -2.56 -1.46
N GLU A 7 -8.40 -1.69 -1.26
CA GLU A 7 -8.64 -0.55 -2.16
C GLU A 7 -7.57 0.52 -1.97
N LEU A 8 -7.12 0.76 -0.71
CA LEU A 8 -5.98 1.64 -0.44
C LEU A 8 -4.71 1.14 -1.14
N LYS A 9 -4.40 -0.16 -1.07
CA LYS A 9 -3.26 -0.74 -1.79
C LYS A 9 -3.34 -0.55 -3.30
N LYS A 10 -4.53 -0.68 -3.91
CA LYS A 10 -4.72 -0.42 -5.35
C LYS A 10 -4.47 1.05 -5.68
N MET A 11 -4.96 1.98 -4.85
CA MET A 11 -4.74 3.41 -5.05
C MET A 11 -3.24 3.75 -4.99
N LEU A 12 -2.51 3.20 -4.01
CA LEU A 12 -1.06 3.39 -3.89
C LEU A 12 -0.30 2.84 -5.12
N LYS A 13 -0.66 1.64 -5.61
CA LYS A 13 -0.07 1.11 -6.85
C LYS A 13 -0.35 2.00 -8.06
N LYS A 14 -1.59 2.48 -8.22
CA LYS A 14 -1.97 3.38 -9.32
C LYS A 14 -1.21 4.71 -9.25
N ALA A 15 -0.91 5.19 -8.04
CA ALA A 15 -0.12 6.39 -7.80
C ALA A 15 1.40 6.18 -7.94
N GLY A 16 1.87 4.99 -8.35
CA GLY A 16 3.30 4.73 -8.57
C GLY A 16 4.10 4.37 -7.33
N PHE A 17 3.45 4.12 -6.17
CA PHE A 17 4.16 3.65 -5.00
C PHE A 17 4.62 2.19 -5.17
N THR A 18 5.83 1.90 -4.69
CA THR A 18 6.40 0.55 -4.64
C THR A 18 6.14 -0.09 -3.28
N GLU A 19 5.59 -1.31 -3.29
CA GLU A 19 5.31 -2.12 -2.09
C GLU A 19 6.59 -2.86 -1.65
N ARG A 20 6.94 -2.76 -0.36
CA ARG A 20 8.04 -3.47 0.29
C ARG A 20 7.50 -4.32 1.45
N PRO A 21 8.01 -5.54 1.67
CA PRO A 21 7.59 -6.36 2.80
C PRO A 21 7.92 -5.64 4.12
N GLY A 22 6.93 -5.56 5.01
CA GLY A 22 7.11 -5.11 6.39
C GLY A 22 7.21 -6.29 7.35
N LYS A 23 7.25 -6.01 8.65
CA LYS A 23 7.22 -7.05 9.70
C LYS A 23 5.80 -7.57 9.89
N GLY A 24 5.62 -8.90 9.83
CA GLY A 24 4.32 -9.55 9.98
C GLY A 24 3.37 -9.20 8.84
N SER A 25 2.12 -8.84 9.15
CA SER A 25 1.09 -8.51 8.15
C SER A 25 1.20 -7.09 7.58
N HIS A 26 2.25 -6.35 7.90
CA HIS A 26 2.45 -4.97 7.45
C HIS A 26 3.15 -4.92 6.09
N THR A 27 2.85 -3.87 5.33
CA THR A 27 3.50 -3.57 4.05
C THR A 27 3.91 -2.10 4.03
N ASN A 28 5.18 -1.86 3.71
CA ASN A 28 5.73 -0.51 3.58
C ASN A 28 5.59 -0.04 2.14
N TRP A 29 5.33 1.25 1.93
CA TRP A 29 5.13 1.82 0.60
C TRP A 29 6.06 3.01 0.41
N THR A 30 6.81 3.03 -0.68
CA THR A 30 7.78 4.09 -1.00
C THR A 30 7.51 4.66 -2.39
N HIS A 31 7.56 5.97 -2.54
CA HIS A 31 7.51 6.68 -3.82
C HIS A 31 8.86 7.41 -4.03
N PRO A 32 9.36 7.56 -5.28
CA PRO A 32 10.53 8.39 -5.57
C PRO A 32 10.37 9.83 -5.10
#